data_AF-A0A1F6ZBS1-F1
#
_entry.id   AF-A0A1F6ZBS1-F1
#
_cell.length_a   1.000
_cell.length_b   1.000
_cell.length_c   1.000
_cell.angle_alpha   90.00
_cell.angle_beta   90.00
_cell.angle_gamma   90.00
#
_symmetry.space_group_name_H-M   'P 1'
#
loop_
_entity.id
_entity.type
_entity.pdbx_description
1 polymer ?
#
loop_
_entity_poly.entity_id
_entity_poly.type
_entity_poly.pdbx_seq_one_letter_code
_entity_poly.pdbx_strand_id
1 'polypeptide(L)'
;MVAKKRERLDVIRDILQTIKQNREIKPTRLLYASNLSPQMFKEYINELISKKFIKLDIDEKEKKTFSLAKKGHDFLQEYRVIESFIENFGL
;
A
#
# COMPACT_ATOMS: atom_id res chain seq x y z
N MET A 1 -25.26 -1.59 5.68
CA MET A 1 -24.07 -0.75 5.39
C MET A 1 -23.91 -0.67 3.88
N VAL A 2 -24.05 0.52 3.29
CA VAL A 2 -23.79 0.71 1.86
C VAL A 2 -22.29 0.46 1.64
N ALA A 3 -21.93 -0.46 0.75
CA ALA A 3 -20.53 -0.68 0.41
C ALA A 3 -20.00 0.58 -0.27
N LYS A 4 -19.27 1.42 0.48
CA LYS A 4 -18.57 2.58 -0.06
C LYS A 4 -17.61 2.06 -1.13
N LYS A 5 -17.72 2.59 -2.36
CA LYS A 5 -16.80 2.23 -3.44
C LYS A 5 -15.38 2.57 -2.97
N ARG A 6 -14.48 1.58 -2.96
CA ARG A 6 -13.09 1.75 -2.51
C ARG A 6 -12.43 2.78 -3.40
N GLU A 7 -12.03 3.91 -2.83
CA GLU A 7 -11.38 4.96 -3.60
C GLU A 7 -9.92 4.63 -3.85
N ARG A 8 -9.33 5.28 -4.86
CA ARG A 8 -7.93 5.06 -5.24
C ARG A 8 -6.97 5.25 -4.07
N LEU A 9 -7.22 6.24 -3.22
CA LEU A 9 -6.40 6.51 -2.04
C LEU A 9 -6.51 5.39 -0.99
N ASP A 10 -7.68 4.80 -0.83
CA ASP A 10 -7.90 3.66 0.08
C ASP A 10 -7.11 2.44 -0.39
N VAL A 11 -7.11 2.17 -1.70
CA VAL A 11 -6.31 1.08 -2.28
C VAL A 11 -4.82 1.29 -2.01
N ILE A 12 -4.32 2.50 -2.24
CA ILE A 12 -2.93 2.85 -1.97
C ILE A 12 -2.61 2.68 -0.48
N ARG A 13 -3.46 3.23 0.41
CA ARG A 13 -3.32 3.07 1.87
C ARG A 13 -3.22 1.60 2.24
N ASP A 14 -4.13 0.77 1.74
CA ASP A 14 -4.21 -0.64 2.12
C ASP A 14 -2.99 -1.45 1.66
N ILE A 15 -2.45 -1.17 0.46
CA ILE A 15 -1.19 -1.76 -0.01
C ILE A 15 -0.04 -1.35 0.92
N LEU A 16 0.12 -0.05 1.17
CA LEU A 16 1.22 0.47 1.98
C LEU A 16 1.16 -0.01 3.43
N GLN A 17 -0.05 -0.08 4.00
CA GLN A 17 -0.29 -0.59 5.34
C GLN A 17 0.03 -2.09 5.44
N THR A 18 -0.32 -2.87 4.43
CA THR A 18 0.01 -4.30 4.36
C THR A 18 1.53 -4.52 4.34
N ILE A 19 2.27 -3.72 3.57
CA ILE A 19 3.73 -3.76 3.53
C ILE A 19 4.30 -3.38 4.91
N LYS A 20 3.80 -2.30 5.52
CA LYS A 20 4.23 -1.83 6.86
C LYS A 20 4.17 -2.91 7.93
N GLN A 21 3.07 -3.69 7.94
CA GLN A 21 2.83 -4.74 8.94
C GLN A 21 3.81 -5.92 8.82
N ASN A 22 4.35 -6.17 7.62
CA ASN A 22 5.21 -7.33 7.37
C ASN A 22 6.71 -6.99 7.38
N ARG A 23 7.09 -5.72 7.55
CA ARG A 23 8.45 -5.12 7.33
C ARG A 23 8.96 -5.32 5.90
N GLU A 24 8.96 -6.55 5.41
CA GLU A 24 9.23 -6.97 4.04
C GLU A 24 8.19 -8.01 3.60
N ILE A 25 7.69 -7.91 2.38
CA ILE A 25 6.64 -8.83 1.89
C ILE A 25 6.90 -9.27 0.46
N LYS A 26 6.73 -10.57 0.20
CA LYS A 26 6.86 -11.13 -1.15
C LYS A 26 5.72 -10.65 -2.06
N PRO A 27 5.95 -10.42 -3.37
CA PRO A 27 4.93 -10.00 -4.32
C PRO A 27 3.67 -10.86 -4.30
N THR A 28 3.83 -12.18 -4.30
CA THR A 28 2.70 -13.13 -4.25
C THR A 28 1.86 -12.95 -2.99
N ARG A 29 2.51 -12.81 -1.82
CA ARG A 29 1.82 -12.63 -0.54
C ARG A 29 1.09 -11.28 -0.49
N LEU A 30 1.71 -10.23 -1.03
CA LEU A 30 1.10 -8.91 -1.10
C LEU A 30 -0.11 -8.88 -2.05
N LEU A 31 -0.04 -9.54 -3.21
CA LEU A 31 -1.16 -9.67 -4.13
C LEU A 31 -2.37 -10.30 -3.44
N TYR A 32 -2.17 -11.46 -2.80
CA TYR A 32 -3.24 -12.15 -2.07
C TYR A 32 -3.84 -11.31 -0.93
N ALA A 33 -3.04 -10.47 -0.27
CA ALA A 33 -3.52 -9.58 0.79
C ALA A 33 -4.22 -8.31 0.27
N SER A 34 -3.91 -7.85 -0.95
CA SER A 34 -4.37 -6.55 -1.47
C SER A 34 -5.84 -6.52 -1.93
N ASN A 35 -6.47 -7.69 -2.10
CA ASN A 35 -7.81 -7.84 -2.69
C ASN A 35 -7.91 -7.13 -4.07
N LEU A 36 -6.86 -7.24 -4.88
CA LEU A 36 -6.77 -6.66 -6.23
C LEU A 36 -6.65 -7.78 -7.27
N SER A 37 -7.14 -7.50 -8.48
CA SER A 37 -6.81 -8.35 -9.63
C SER A 37 -5.31 -8.26 -9.95
N PRO A 38 -4.70 -9.29 -10.56
CA PRO A 38 -3.27 -9.26 -10.90
C PRO A 38 -2.87 -8.06 -11.77
N GLN A 39 -3.75 -7.64 -12.69
CA GLN A 39 -3.52 -6.49 -13.55
C GLN A 39 -3.47 -5.19 -12.75
N MET A 40 -4.50 -4.93 -11.93
CA MET A 40 -4.57 -3.73 -11.09
C MET A 40 -3.41 -3.69 -10.10
N PHE A 41 -3.08 -4.82 -9.49
CA PHE A 41 -1.94 -4.94 -8.59
C PHE A 41 -0.64 -4.49 -9.26
N LYS A 42 -0.36 -4.98 -10.48
CA LYS A 42 0.84 -4.62 -11.24
C LYS A 42 0.90 -3.12 -11.52
N GLU A 43 -0.23 -2.51 -11.89
CA GLU A 43 -0.32 -1.06 -12.15
C GLU A 43 0.01 -0.24 -10.90
N TYR A 44 -0.66 -0.54 -9.77
CA TYR A 44 -0.42 0.15 -8.51
C TYR A 44 1.01 -0.03 -8.00
N ILE A 45 1.54 -1.26 -8.03
CA ILE A 45 2.91 -1.53 -7.55
C ILE A 45 3.95 -0.80 -8.40
N ASN A 46 3.81 -0.83 -9.73
CA ASN A 46 4.72 -0.11 -10.62
C ASN A 46 4.69 1.40 -10.37
N GLU A 47 3.50 1.96 -10.15
CA GLU A 47 3.35 3.37 -9.81
C GLU A 47 4.01 3.70 -8.45
N LEU A 48 3.76 2.89 -7.42
CA LEU A 48 4.29 3.11 -6.08
C LEU A 48 5.81 2.99 -6.03
N ILE A 49 6.40 2.08 -6.81
CA ILE A 49 7.86 1.98 -6.99
C ILE A 49 8.39 3.22 -7.72
N SER A 50 7.80 3.55 -8.87
CA SER A 50 8.21 4.71 -9.69
C SER A 50 8.18 6.02 -8.89
N LYS A 51 7.15 6.20 -8.06
CA LYS A 51 6.98 7.37 -7.20
C LYS A 51 7.72 7.30 -5.87
N LYS A 52 8.51 6.24 -5.63
CA LYS A 52 9.33 6.00 -4.43
C LYS A 52 8.53 5.89 -3.12
N PHE A 53 7.31 5.37 -3.17
CA PHE A 53 6.53 5.02 -1.97
C PHE A 53 6.97 3.68 -1.38
N ILE A 54 7.38 2.74 -2.23
CA ILE A 54 7.88 1.43 -1.86
C ILE A 54 9.19 1.14 -2.58
N LYS A 55 9.96 0.20 -2.07
CA LYS A 55 11.17 -0.34 -2.70
C LYS A 55 10.96 -1.81 -3.05
N LEU A 56 11.63 -2.25 -4.10
CA LEU A 56 11.75 -3.66 -4.47
C LEU A 56 13.19 -4.06 -4.20
N ASP A 57 13.36 -5.00 -3.27
CA ASP A 57 14.64 -5.59 -2.94
C ASP A 57 14.71 -7.02 -3.53
N ILE A 58 15.91 -7.43 -3.97
CA ILE A 58 16.17 -8.76 -4.53
C ILE A 58 17.35 -9.34 -3.74
N ASP A 59 17.13 -10.46 -3.06
CA ASP A 59 18.18 -11.15 -2.31
C ASP A 59 19.12 -11.96 -3.24
N GLU A 60 20.20 -12.50 -2.67
CA GLU A 60 21.17 -13.35 -3.39
C GLU A 60 20.56 -14.62 -4.01
N LYS A 61 19.34 -14.99 -3.60
CA LYS A 61 18.58 -16.15 -4.10
C LYS A 61 17.47 -15.73 -5.07
N GLU A 62 17.59 -14.53 -5.66
CA GLU A 62 16.63 -13.92 -6.58
C GLU A 62 15.21 -13.73 -6.02
N LYS A 63 15.06 -13.74 -4.68
CA LYS A 63 13.75 -13.54 -4.05
C LYS A 63 13.45 -12.06 -3.95
N LYS A 64 12.32 -11.70 -4.54
CA LYS A 64 11.76 -10.35 -4.54
C LYS A 64 11.00 -10.07 -3.25
N THR A 65 11.27 -8.94 -2.61
CA THR A 65 10.51 -8.42 -1.47
C THR A 65 10.20 -6.94 -1.66
N PHE A 66 9.04 -6.51 -1.15
CA PHE A 66 8.66 -5.11 -1.08
C PHE A 66 8.83 -4.59 0.34
N SER A 67 9.40 -3.40 0.46
CA SER A 67 9.58 -2.67 1.71
C SER A 67 9.06 -1.23 1.55
N LEU A 68 8.67 -0.59 2.65
CA LEU A 68 8.25 0.81 2.61
C LEU A 68 9.45 1.74 2.43
N ALA A 69 9.30 2.75 1.58
CA ALA A 69 10.22 3.88 1.55
C ALA A 69 9.74 4.98 2.50
N LYS A 70 10.60 5.95 2.80
CA LYS A 70 10.26 7.12 3.63
C LYS A 70 8.95 7.78 3.17
N LYS A 71 8.79 8.02 1.87
CA LYS A 71 7.59 8.64 1.31
C LYS A 71 6.32 7.83 1.55
N GLY A 72 6.41 6.50 1.56
CA GLY A 72 5.28 5.63 1.90
C GLY A 72 4.90 5.72 3.38
N HIS A 73 5.88 5.87 4.27
CA HIS A 73 5.61 6.16 5.68
C HIS A 73 4.95 7.51 5.86
N ASP A 74 5.47 8.55 5.20
CA ASP A 74 4.95 9.92 5.26
C ASP A 74 3.47 9.95 4.80
N PHE A 75 3.16 9.30 3.68
CA PHE A 75 1.77 9.16 3.19
C PHE A 75 0.83 8.52 4.21
N LEU A 76 1.25 7.42 4.86
CA LEU A 76 0.41 6.76 5.87
C LEU A 76 0.19 7.66 7.10
N GLN A 77 1.12 8.55 7.43
CA GLN A 77 0.92 9.53 8.50
C GLN A 77 -0.08 10.60 8.09
N GLU A 78 0.09 11.20 6.92
CA GLU A 78 -0.82 12.23 6.40
C GLU A 78 -2.24 11.71 6.20
N TYR A 79 -2.38 10.49 5.65
CA TYR A 79 -3.68 9.87 5.45
C TYR A 79 -4.40 9.66 6.78
N ARG A 80 -3.68 9.24 7.84
CA ARG A 80 -4.26 9.08 9.18
C ARG A 80 -4.76 10.41 9.76
N VAL A 81 -4.06 11.52 9.50
CA VAL A 81 -4.50 12.86 9.92
C VAL A 81 -5.82 13.23 9.23
N ILE A 82 -5.97 12.91 7.95
CA ILE A 82 -7.21 13.11 7.19
C ILE A 82 -8.34 12.24 7.73
N GLU A 83 -8.10 10.94 7.97
CA GLU A 83 -9.10 10.05 8.58
C GLU A 83 -9.56 10.59 9.94
N SER A 84 -8.61 10.97 10.80
CA SER A 84 -8.92 11.50 12.14
C SER A 84 -9.72 12.80 12.05
N PHE A 85 -9.43 13.66 11.07
CA PHE A 85 -10.20 14.87 10.82
C PHE A 85 -11.64 14.53 10.45
N ILE A 86 -11.86 13.65 9.47
CA ILE A 86 -13.20 13.24 9.03
C ILE A 86 -13.99 12.61 10.20
N GLU A 87 -13.37 11.70 10.96
CA GLU A 87 -13.96 11.05 12.13
C GLU A 87 -14.38 12.07 13.20
N ASN A 88 -13.54 13.06 13.49
CA ASN A 88 -13.83 14.10 14.48
C ASN A 88 -15.05 14.96 14.11
N PHE A 89 -15.37 15.09 12.83
CA PHE A 89 -16.55 15.82 12.35
C PHE A 89 -17.73 14.89 12.01
N GLY A 90 -17.60 13.58 12.21
CA GLY A 90 -18.65 12.59 11.98
C GLY A 90 -19.07 12.42 10.52
N LEU A 91 -18.13 12.63 9.59
CA LEU A 91 -18.35 12.55 8.13
C LEU A 91 -17.96 11.20 7.50
#